data_AF-A0A959JMK6-F1
#
_entry.id   AF-A0A959JMK6-F1
#
_cell.length_a   1.000
_cell.length_b   1.000
_cell.length_c   1.000
_cell.angle_alpha   90.00
_cell.angle_beta   90.00
_cell.angle_gamma   90.00
#
_symmetry.space_group_name_H-M   'P 1'
#
loop_
_entity.id
_entity.type
_entity.pdbx_description
1 polymer ?
#
loop_
_entity_poly.entity_id
_entity_poly.type
_entity_poly.pdbx_seq_one_letter_code
_entity_poly.pdbx_strand_id
1 'polypeptide(L)'
;MKKPFVSNPKLEFIQTPFEWSGNPVDKDGRFINLHKPFIPKFSEVFKWKTNPNPFEEAKKQDNWTPKLIKDTSPLKNDRDVLVWLGHASFFLQLQGKKFLFDPVFGDINFLLKRRVAFPWNPDALKQIDYCLLSHDHRDHLDTTSLKTFAQNNPNAAYLTGLGIKSTLEGITGSKDVTEAGWFQRYATVDDIKVYYLPSRHWGRRWLTDTNKRLWGAFVIEAGGKRIYFGGDSGYDQHFSEARELFGGFDICILGVGAFRPEWFMYTSHMSPTDGIQAFHDLNGKVFVPMHHGTFDLSDEPAGEPYRTLVEAEKTGKINGALFAPGVGEPYYF
;
A
#
# COMPACT_ATOMS: atom_id res chain seq x y z
N MET A 1 -18.40 -18.62 21.12
CA MET A 1 -16.97 -18.53 21.54
C MET A 1 -16.44 -17.18 21.08
N LYS A 2 -15.80 -16.41 21.97
CA LYS A 2 -15.16 -15.13 21.57
C LYS A 2 -14.10 -15.44 20.50
N LYS A 3 -14.05 -14.65 19.42
CA LYS A 3 -13.00 -14.78 18.39
C LYS A 3 -11.64 -14.56 19.08
N PRO A 4 -10.60 -15.38 18.83
CA PRO A 4 -9.27 -15.05 19.32
C PRO A 4 -8.83 -13.74 18.69
N PHE A 5 -8.31 -12.84 19.50
CA PHE A 5 -7.67 -11.60 19.03
C PHE A 5 -6.17 -11.71 19.24
N VAL A 6 -5.39 -11.19 18.29
CA VAL A 6 -3.92 -11.23 18.31
C VAL A 6 -3.38 -9.81 18.19
N SER A 7 -2.35 -9.48 18.95
CA SER A 7 -1.63 -8.21 18.85
C SER A 7 -0.16 -8.42 19.19
N ASN A 8 0.68 -7.41 18.95
CA ASN A 8 2.03 -7.41 19.47
C ASN A 8 2.02 -6.90 20.93
N PRO A 9 2.35 -7.73 21.93
CA PRO A 9 2.30 -7.31 23.34
C PRO A 9 3.35 -6.25 23.72
N LYS A 10 4.32 -5.97 22.84
CA LYS A 10 5.36 -4.95 23.05
C LYS A 10 4.99 -3.58 22.50
N LEU A 11 3.89 -3.47 21.76
CA LEU A 11 3.46 -2.22 21.15
C LEU A 11 2.15 -1.76 21.78
N GLU A 12 2.05 -0.46 21.96
CA GLU A 12 0.85 0.19 22.48
C GLU A 12 -0.20 0.32 21.38
N PHE A 13 -1.47 0.18 21.76
CA PHE A 13 -2.55 0.65 20.91
C PHE A 13 -2.61 2.17 20.96
N ILE A 14 -2.99 2.79 19.84
CA ILE A 14 -3.46 4.17 19.85
C ILE A 14 -4.71 4.24 20.72
N GLN A 15 -4.94 5.40 21.33
CA GLN A 15 -6.18 5.64 22.03
C GLN A 15 -7.33 5.68 21.01
N THR A 16 -8.17 4.64 21.01
CA THR A 16 -9.34 4.55 20.16
C THR A 16 -10.59 5.04 20.90
N PRO A 17 -11.59 5.63 20.21
CA PRO A 17 -12.87 5.98 20.83
C PRO A 17 -13.76 4.75 21.13
N PHE A 18 -13.32 3.56 20.72
CA PHE A 18 -13.97 2.26 20.94
C PHE A 18 -13.03 1.29 21.67
N GLU A 19 -13.57 0.26 22.31
CA GLU A 19 -12.76 -0.82 22.89
C GLU A 19 -12.12 -1.67 21.79
N TRP A 20 -10.79 -1.74 21.74
CA TRP A 20 -10.04 -2.59 20.82
C TRP A 20 -9.31 -3.71 21.54
N SER A 21 -9.58 -4.96 21.14
CA SER A 21 -9.00 -6.16 21.76
C SER A 21 -7.87 -6.81 20.95
N GLY A 22 -7.51 -6.22 19.80
CA GLY A 22 -6.53 -6.77 18.86
C GLY A 22 -7.15 -7.27 17.54
N ASN A 23 -6.32 -7.87 16.70
CA ASN A 23 -6.70 -8.31 15.36
C ASN A 23 -7.51 -9.60 15.40
N PRO A 24 -8.69 -9.65 14.75
CA PRO A 24 -9.51 -10.84 14.74
C PRO A 24 -8.87 -11.96 13.89
N VAL A 25 -8.89 -13.18 14.43
CA VAL A 25 -8.57 -14.40 13.67
C VAL A 25 -9.74 -15.39 13.72
N ASP A 26 -9.80 -16.27 12.73
CA ASP A 26 -10.74 -17.40 12.73
C ASP A 26 -10.22 -18.60 13.54
N LYS A 27 -11.00 -19.69 13.55
CA LYS A 27 -10.65 -20.93 14.26
C LYS A 27 -9.35 -21.59 13.79
N ASP A 28 -8.91 -21.29 12.57
CA ASP A 28 -7.69 -21.83 11.96
C ASP A 28 -6.51 -20.85 12.14
N GLY A 29 -6.69 -19.79 12.92
CA GLY A 29 -5.69 -18.74 13.13
C GLY A 29 -5.41 -17.90 11.89
N ARG A 30 -6.40 -17.76 10.98
CA ARG A 30 -6.31 -16.86 9.83
C ARG A 30 -6.87 -15.49 10.19
N PHE A 31 -6.16 -14.43 9.84
CA PHE A 31 -6.68 -13.07 9.96
C PHE A 31 -7.94 -12.89 9.12
N ILE A 32 -8.85 -12.04 9.61
CA ILE A 32 -10.06 -11.65 8.91
C ILE A 32 -10.19 -10.12 8.91
N ASN A 33 -10.84 -9.58 7.89
CA ASN A 33 -11.17 -8.15 7.84
C ASN A 33 -12.00 -7.73 9.05
N LEU A 34 -11.82 -6.48 9.47
CA LEU A 34 -12.49 -5.90 10.64
C LEU A 34 -14.01 -5.92 10.51
N HIS A 35 -14.54 -5.31 9.44
CA HIS A 35 -15.98 -5.10 9.26
C HIS A 35 -16.64 -6.14 8.37
N LYS A 36 -15.94 -6.60 7.32
CA LYS A 36 -16.46 -7.53 6.30
C LYS A 36 -15.58 -8.78 6.19
N PRO A 37 -15.75 -9.78 7.08
CA PRO A 37 -14.96 -11.01 7.06
C PRO A 37 -14.95 -11.65 5.66
N PHE A 38 -13.75 -11.94 5.17
CA PHE A 38 -13.55 -12.45 3.81
C PHE A 38 -12.38 -13.44 3.80
N ILE A 39 -12.59 -14.56 3.12
CA ILE A 39 -11.54 -15.52 2.75
C ILE A 39 -11.71 -15.78 1.25
N PRO A 40 -10.69 -15.54 0.42
CA PRO A 40 -10.78 -15.73 -1.02
C PRO A 40 -11.00 -17.20 -1.37
N LYS A 41 -11.90 -17.47 -2.32
CA LYS A 41 -12.17 -18.83 -2.81
C LYS A 41 -11.44 -19.08 -4.12
N PHE A 42 -10.72 -20.20 -4.21
CA PHE A 42 -10.02 -20.58 -5.44
C PHE A 42 -10.96 -20.73 -6.64
N SER A 43 -12.21 -21.16 -6.40
CA SER A 43 -13.24 -21.25 -7.42
C SER A 43 -13.59 -19.91 -8.07
N GLU A 44 -13.52 -18.81 -7.31
CA GLU A 44 -13.80 -17.46 -7.82
C GLU A 44 -12.66 -16.94 -8.71
N VAL A 45 -11.40 -17.25 -8.33
CA VAL A 45 -10.23 -16.98 -9.18
C VAL A 45 -10.33 -17.73 -10.49
N PHE A 46 -10.66 -19.02 -10.44
CA PHE A 46 -10.84 -19.83 -11.65
C PHE A 46 -11.97 -19.28 -12.52
N LYS A 47 -13.13 -18.97 -11.93
CA LYS A 47 -14.27 -18.35 -12.62
C LYS A 47 -13.87 -17.05 -13.33
N TRP A 48 -13.09 -16.19 -12.68
CA TRP A 48 -12.59 -14.98 -13.32
C TRP A 48 -11.68 -15.32 -14.51
N LYS A 49 -10.68 -16.19 -14.34
CA LYS A 49 -9.73 -16.52 -15.42
C LYS A 49 -10.36 -17.24 -16.62
N THR A 50 -11.50 -17.90 -16.45
CA THR A 50 -12.21 -18.57 -17.55
C THR A 50 -13.28 -17.71 -18.21
N ASN A 51 -13.76 -16.66 -17.53
CA ASN A 51 -14.78 -15.79 -18.10
C ASN A 51 -14.15 -14.79 -19.08
N PRO A 52 -14.81 -14.47 -20.21
CA PRO A 52 -14.33 -13.44 -21.12
C PRO A 52 -14.19 -12.10 -20.39
N ASN A 53 -13.08 -11.40 -20.60
CA ASN A 53 -12.92 -10.04 -20.10
C ASN A 53 -13.69 -9.07 -21.03
N PRO A 54 -14.77 -8.42 -20.57
CA PRO A 54 -15.55 -7.50 -21.41
C PRO A 54 -14.77 -6.24 -21.82
N PHE A 55 -13.62 -5.97 -21.20
CA PHE A 55 -12.72 -4.85 -21.49
C PHE A 55 -11.50 -5.26 -22.31
N GLU A 56 -11.40 -6.51 -22.76
CA GLU A 56 -10.19 -7.04 -23.42
C GLU A 56 -9.74 -6.19 -24.61
N GLU A 57 -10.67 -5.79 -25.49
CA GLU A 57 -10.35 -4.98 -26.66
C GLU A 57 -9.92 -3.56 -26.29
N ALA A 58 -10.62 -2.92 -25.34
CA ALA A 58 -10.22 -1.60 -24.83
C ALA A 58 -8.84 -1.65 -24.18
N LYS A 59 -8.54 -2.74 -23.46
CA LYS A 59 -7.26 -2.97 -22.80
C LYS A 59 -6.12 -3.19 -23.79
N LYS A 60 -6.34 -3.95 -24.86
CA LYS A 60 -5.36 -4.12 -25.97
C LYS A 60 -5.08 -2.81 -26.69
N GLN A 61 -6.07 -1.94 -26.83
CA GLN A 61 -5.94 -0.64 -27.49
C GLN A 61 -5.30 0.43 -26.58
N ASP A 62 -5.23 0.19 -25.27
CA ASP A 62 -4.70 1.16 -24.32
C ASP A 62 -3.17 1.13 -24.22
N ASN A 63 -2.56 2.00 -25.02
CA ASN A 63 -1.12 2.23 -25.06
C ASN A 63 -0.64 3.24 -24.02
N TRP A 64 -1.51 3.69 -23.11
CA TRP A 64 -1.11 4.62 -22.07
C TRP A 64 -0.11 3.98 -21.10
N THR A 65 0.91 4.75 -20.74
CA THR A 65 1.86 4.46 -19.67
C THR A 65 2.14 5.74 -18.89
N PRO A 66 2.38 5.67 -17.58
CA PRO A 66 2.82 6.84 -16.82
C PRO A 66 4.11 7.41 -17.39
N LYS A 67 4.24 8.74 -17.37
CA LYS A 67 5.49 9.41 -17.75
C LYS A 67 6.63 8.93 -16.83
N LEU A 68 7.76 8.54 -17.41
CA LEU A 68 8.96 8.17 -16.66
C LEU A 68 9.86 9.38 -16.44
N ILE A 69 10.17 9.68 -15.19
CA ILE A 69 11.04 10.77 -14.74
C ILE A 69 12.20 10.15 -13.96
N LYS A 70 13.43 10.41 -14.40
CA LYS A 70 14.65 9.82 -13.81
C LYS A 70 15.39 10.80 -12.89
N ASP A 71 14.70 11.79 -12.36
CA ASP A 71 15.30 12.77 -11.46
C ASP A 71 15.65 12.12 -10.12
N THR A 72 16.93 12.15 -9.77
CA THR A 72 17.47 11.62 -8.50
C THR A 72 17.80 12.72 -7.50
N SER A 73 17.47 13.99 -7.81
CA SER A 73 17.61 15.10 -6.89
C SER A 73 16.93 14.87 -5.52
N PRO A 74 15.77 14.17 -5.41
CA PRO A 74 15.16 13.88 -4.11
C PRO A 74 16.02 13.04 -3.17
N LEU A 75 17.00 12.28 -3.70
CA LEU A 75 17.91 11.47 -2.89
C LEU A 75 19.05 12.28 -2.26
N LYS A 76 19.27 13.52 -2.74
CA LYS A 76 20.46 14.34 -2.44
C LYS A 76 20.17 15.61 -1.65
N ASN A 77 18.91 16.02 -1.55
CA ASN A 77 18.52 17.22 -0.82
C ASN A 77 17.73 16.83 0.44
N ASP A 78 17.66 17.73 1.42
CA ASP A 78 17.02 17.49 2.72
C ASP A 78 15.57 17.98 2.78
N ARG A 79 14.93 18.24 1.63
CA ARG A 79 13.53 18.70 1.61
C ARG A 79 12.59 17.54 1.83
N ASP A 80 11.47 17.81 2.50
CA ASP A 80 10.37 16.86 2.57
C ASP A 80 9.80 16.65 1.16
N VAL A 81 9.71 15.38 0.75
CA VAL A 81 9.36 14.99 -0.61
C VAL A 81 8.75 13.61 -0.66
N LEU A 82 7.72 13.45 -1.48
CA LEU A 82 7.15 12.15 -1.85
C LEU A 82 7.46 11.89 -3.33
N VAL A 83 7.89 10.67 -3.67
CA VAL A 83 8.15 10.26 -5.04
C VAL A 83 7.48 8.92 -5.30
N TRP A 84 6.64 8.85 -6.33
CA TRP A 84 6.08 7.59 -6.79
C TRP A 84 7.10 6.80 -7.62
N LEU A 85 7.42 5.57 -7.24
CA LEU A 85 8.40 4.73 -7.92
C LEU A 85 7.73 3.66 -8.83
N GLY A 86 6.42 3.78 -9.00
CA GLY A 86 5.57 2.83 -9.72
C GLY A 86 4.92 1.82 -8.80
N HIS A 87 3.73 1.38 -9.20
CA HIS A 87 2.85 0.48 -8.44
C HIS A 87 2.51 1.04 -7.06
N ALA A 88 2.80 0.31 -5.98
CA ALA A 88 2.68 0.77 -4.60
C ALA A 88 4.04 1.22 -3.99
N SER A 89 5.11 1.28 -4.80
CA SER A 89 6.42 1.70 -4.31
C SER A 89 6.53 3.22 -4.24
N PHE A 90 6.86 3.74 -3.07
CA PHE A 90 7.09 5.18 -2.86
C PHE A 90 8.38 5.41 -2.08
N PHE A 91 9.08 6.49 -2.41
CA PHE A 91 10.09 7.09 -1.54
C PHE A 91 9.49 8.31 -0.86
N LEU A 92 9.68 8.42 0.45
CA LEU A 92 9.30 9.59 1.24
C LEU A 92 10.52 10.06 2.02
N GLN A 93 10.81 11.35 1.95
CA GLN A 93 11.62 12.03 2.94
C GLN A 93 10.70 12.93 3.77
N LEU A 94 10.77 12.80 5.08
CA LEU A 94 9.96 13.58 6.01
C LEU A 94 10.75 13.82 7.30
N GLN A 95 10.96 15.10 7.65
CA GLN A 95 11.75 15.50 8.83
C GLN A 95 13.15 14.85 8.84
N GLY A 96 13.82 14.84 7.68
CA GLY A 96 15.16 14.27 7.53
C GLY A 96 15.23 12.74 7.62
N LYS A 97 14.08 12.04 7.73
CA LYS A 97 14.00 10.58 7.70
C LYS A 97 13.52 10.07 6.35
N LYS A 98 14.13 8.98 5.88
CA LYS A 98 13.85 8.36 4.59
C LYS A 98 13.06 7.06 4.76
N PHE A 99 11.93 6.97 4.07
CA PHE A 99 11.04 5.82 4.08
C PHE A 99 10.94 5.26 2.66
N LEU A 100 10.85 3.94 2.57
CA LEU A 100 10.52 3.23 1.34
C LEU A 100 9.32 2.33 1.61
N PHE A 101 8.26 2.50 0.81
CA PHE A 101 7.04 1.69 0.91
C PHE A 101 7.06 0.60 -0.15
N ASP A 102 6.64 -0.62 0.20
CA ASP A 102 6.34 -1.73 -0.71
C ASP A 102 7.29 -1.82 -1.93
N PRO A 103 8.62 -1.96 -1.73
CA PRO A 103 9.60 -1.84 -2.81
C PRO A 103 9.54 -2.99 -3.81
N VAL A 104 9.25 -2.66 -5.07
CA VAL A 104 9.33 -3.55 -6.23
C VAL A 104 10.10 -2.86 -7.35
N PHE A 105 11.35 -3.26 -7.55
CA PHE A 105 12.31 -2.62 -8.45
C PHE A 105 12.24 -3.13 -9.89
N GLY A 106 11.64 -4.31 -10.11
CA GLY A 106 11.65 -4.98 -11.41
C GLY A 106 10.36 -5.74 -11.71
N ASP A 107 10.44 -6.67 -12.65
CA ASP A 107 9.36 -7.59 -12.97
C ASP A 107 9.13 -8.54 -11.77
N ILE A 108 7.86 -8.81 -11.44
CA ILE A 108 7.51 -9.70 -10.33
C ILE A 108 7.76 -11.15 -10.74
N ASN A 109 7.42 -11.49 -11.98
CA ASN A 109 7.71 -12.79 -12.61
C ASN A 109 7.58 -12.66 -14.14
N PHE A 110 7.76 -13.76 -14.87
CA PHE A 110 7.72 -13.77 -16.33
C PHE A 110 6.37 -13.35 -16.95
N LEU A 111 5.26 -13.44 -16.20
CA LEU A 111 3.91 -13.02 -16.61
C LEU A 111 3.58 -11.59 -16.19
N LEU A 112 4.04 -11.17 -15.01
CA LEU A 112 3.79 -9.85 -14.43
C LEU A 112 5.01 -8.95 -14.60
N LYS A 113 5.13 -8.38 -15.80
CA LYS A 113 6.19 -7.44 -16.17
C LYS A 113 5.77 -6.00 -15.93
N ARG A 114 6.75 -5.14 -15.65
CA ARG A 114 6.53 -3.70 -15.55
C ARG A 114 6.22 -3.12 -16.94
N ARG A 115 5.12 -2.37 -17.05
CA ARG A 115 4.78 -1.55 -18.22
C ARG A 115 5.63 -0.28 -18.32
N VAL A 116 6.13 0.19 -17.18
CA VAL A 116 6.99 1.37 -17.03
C VAL A 116 8.17 1.03 -16.13
N ALA A 117 9.38 1.36 -16.58
CA ALA A 117 10.60 1.05 -15.85
C ALA A 117 10.61 1.71 -14.46
N PHE A 118 11.32 1.10 -13.52
CA PHE A 118 11.64 1.74 -12.25
C PHE A 118 12.49 3.00 -12.52
N PRO A 119 12.21 4.15 -11.87
CA PRO A 119 12.77 5.44 -12.29
C PRO A 119 14.26 5.62 -11.96
N TRP A 120 14.75 4.90 -10.96
CA TRP A 120 16.10 5.06 -10.43
C TRP A 120 16.91 3.77 -10.57
N ASN A 121 18.23 3.87 -10.40
CA ASN A 121 19.02 2.68 -10.11
C ASN A 121 18.70 2.25 -8.65
N PRO A 122 18.25 1.00 -8.38
CA PRO A 122 18.05 0.52 -7.01
C PRO A 122 19.27 0.69 -6.10
N ASP A 123 20.49 0.67 -6.65
CA ASP A 123 21.72 0.90 -5.89
C ASP A 123 21.93 2.36 -5.46
N ALA A 124 21.13 3.30 -5.99
CA ALA A 124 21.12 4.68 -5.52
C ALA A 124 20.26 4.86 -4.26
N LEU A 125 19.35 3.92 -3.96
CA LEU A 125 18.52 3.93 -2.75
C LEU A 125 19.34 3.47 -1.55
N LYS A 126 20.06 4.42 -0.95
CA LYS A 126 20.90 4.21 0.24
C LYS A 126 20.45 5.08 1.40
N GLN A 127 20.83 4.68 2.61
CA GLN A 127 20.51 5.39 3.85
C GLN A 127 19.01 5.57 4.07
N ILE A 128 18.22 4.57 3.66
CA ILE A 128 16.80 4.50 4.01
C ILE A 128 16.68 4.08 5.48
N ASP A 129 15.99 4.87 6.30
CA ASP A 129 15.79 4.57 7.71
C ASP A 129 14.73 3.48 7.91
N TYR A 130 13.62 3.57 7.16
CA TYR A 130 12.46 2.70 7.35
C TYR A 130 11.98 2.06 6.05
N CYS A 131 11.74 0.76 6.06
CA CYS A 131 11.06 0.01 5.01
C CYS A 131 9.68 -0.43 5.51
N LEU A 132 8.62 0.11 4.91
CA LEU A 132 7.24 -0.13 5.31
C LEU A 132 6.60 -1.12 4.33
N LEU A 133 6.06 -2.21 4.87
CA LEU A 133 5.42 -3.28 4.08
C LEU A 133 3.97 -3.50 4.49
N SER A 134 3.05 -3.16 3.59
CA SER A 134 1.62 -3.17 3.87
C SER A 134 1.06 -4.57 4.04
N HIS A 135 1.48 -5.51 3.19
CA HIS A 135 1.03 -6.90 3.22
C HIS A 135 1.99 -7.83 2.44
N ASP A 136 1.65 -9.12 2.36
CA ASP A 136 2.57 -10.16 1.93
C ASP A 136 2.47 -10.58 0.45
N HIS A 137 1.64 -9.93 -0.39
CA HIS A 137 1.58 -10.25 -1.82
C HIS A 137 2.88 -9.90 -2.55
N ARG A 138 3.15 -10.58 -3.67
CA ARG A 138 4.45 -10.49 -4.37
C ARG A 138 4.70 -9.14 -5.02
N ASP A 139 3.66 -8.39 -5.33
CA ASP A 139 3.71 -7.04 -5.90
C ASP A 139 3.86 -5.95 -4.83
N HIS A 140 3.92 -6.30 -3.55
CA HIS A 140 4.23 -5.39 -2.43
C HIS A 140 5.43 -5.87 -1.60
N LEU A 141 5.62 -7.19 -1.52
CA LEU A 141 6.71 -7.88 -0.84
C LEU A 141 7.44 -8.76 -1.87
N ASP A 142 8.23 -8.11 -2.73
CA ASP A 142 9.06 -8.79 -3.73
C ASP A 142 10.39 -9.25 -3.14
N THR A 143 10.68 -10.54 -3.29
CA THR A 143 11.88 -11.19 -2.73
C THR A 143 13.17 -10.62 -3.33
N THR A 144 13.19 -10.35 -4.64
CA THR A 144 14.40 -9.89 -5.32
C THR A 144 14.71 -8.45 -4.91
N SER A 145 13.71 -7.59 -4.94
CA SER A 145 13.82 -6.17 -4.56
C SER A 145 14.22 -6.02 -3.11
N LEU A 146 13.64 -6.80 -2.19
CA LEU A 146 13.99 -6.76 -0.77
C LEU A 146 15.40 -7.25 -0.48
N LYS A 147 15.93 -8.22 -1.23
CA LYS A 147 17.33 -8.63 -1.12
C LYS A 147 18.28 -7.51 -1.53
N THR A 148 18.04 -6.88 -2.69
CA THR A 148 18.82 -5.71 -3.14
C THR A 148 18.71 -4.55 -2.15
N PHE A 149 17.50 -4.26 -1.67
CA PHE A 149 17.27 -3.21 -0.68
C PHE A 149 18.05 -3.45 0.62
N ALA A 150 18.02 -4.68 1.15
CA ALA A 150 18.72 -5.05 2.38
C ALA A 150 20.25 -4.94 2.24
N GLN A 151 20.78 -5.33 1.07
CA GLN A 151 22.22 -5.16 0.76
C GLN A 151 22.62 -3.68 0.75
N ASN A 152 21.77 -2.82 0.20
CA ASN A 152 22.03 -1.38 0.10
C ASN A 152 21.77 -0.61 1.40
N ASN A 153 20.93 -1.15 2.29
CA ASN A 153 20.46 -0.50 3.52
C ASN A 153 20.50 -1.46 4.71
N PRO A 154 21.69 -1.93 5.15
CA PRO A 154 21.81 -2.95 6.21
C PRO A 154 21.28 -2.48 7.58
N ASN A 155 21.11 -1.17 7.79
CA ASN A 155 20.64 -0.58 9.03
C ASN A 155 19.17 -0.14 8.97
N ALA A 156 18.44 -0.43 7.89
CA ALA A 156 17.03 -0.07 7.78
C ALA A 156 16.17 -0.88 8.75
N ALA A 157 15.25 -0.21 9.45
CA ALA A 157 14.22 -0.85 10.24
C ALA A 157 13.03 -1.22 9.35
N TYR A 158 12.53 -2.45 9.47
CA TYR A 158 11.37 -2.93 8.71
C TYR A 158 10.12 -2.87 9.58
N LEU A 159 9.09 -2.16 9.11
CA LEU A 159 7.79 -2.01 9.79
C LEU A 159 6.71 -2.71 8.97
N THR A 160 5.98 -3.65 9.59
CA THR A 160 4.99 -4.47 8.87
C THR A 160 3.90 -5.03 9.78
N GLY A 161 2.95 -5.79 9.22
CA GLY A 161 1.88 -6.45 9.95
C GLY A 161 2.30 -7.76 10.64
N LEU A 162 1.47 -8.24 11.57
CA LEU A 162 1.66 -9.50 12.29
C LEU A 162 1.88 -10.71 11.34
N GLY A 163 2.86 -11.54 11.67
CA GLY A 163 3.21 -12.80 10.99
C GLY A 163 4.20 -12.68 9.83
N ILE A 164 4.54 -11.45 9.38
CA ILE A 164 5.41 -11.20 8.22
C ILE A 164 6.90 -11.31 8.58
N LYS A 165 7.28 -11.12 9.84
CA LYS A 165 8.65 -11.05 10.33
C LYS A 165 9.52 -12.20 9.87
N SER A 166 9.09 -13.44 10.06
CA SER A 166 9.87 -14.62 9.65
C SER A 166 10.15 -14.64 8.14
N THR A 167 9.21 -14.14 7.33
CA THR A 167 9.38 -14.01 5.88
C THR A 167 10.42 -12.94 5.56
N LEU A 168 10.37 -11.79 6.24
CA LEU A 168 11.34 -10.72 6.03
C LEU A 168 12.74 -11.10 6.49
N GLU A 169 12.89 -11.63 7.70
CA GLU A 169 14.20 -12.07 8.20
C GLU A 169 14.83 -13.12 7.25
N GLY A 170 14.02 -14.02 6.69
CA GLY A 170 14.48 -15.02 5.72
C GLY A 170 14.89 -14.44 4.36
N ILE A 171 14.29 -13.32 3.93
CA ILE A 171 14.61 -12.65 2.66
C ILE A 171 15.78 -11.68 2.81
N THR A 172 15.76 -10.86 3.86
CA THR A 172 16.67 -9.72 4.04
C THR A 172 17.86 -10.02 4.93
N GLY A 173 17.75 -11.04 5.80
CA GLY A 173 18.73 -11.30 6.86
C GLY A 173 18.68 -10.31 8.02
N SER A 174 17.89 -9.24 7.93
CA SER A 174 17.77 -8.23 8.99
C SER A 174 17.05 -8.81 10.21
N LYS A 175 17.47 -8.37 11.40
CA LYS A 175 16.79 -8.63 12.68
C LYS A 175 15.97 -7.46 13.18
N ASP A 176 16.13 -6.29 12.55
CA ASP A 176 15.37 -5.10 12.87
C ASP A 176 14.03 -5.11 12.10
N VAL A 177 13.17 -6.05 12.50
CA VAL A 177 11.84 -6.23 11.94
C VAL A 177 10.82 -6.15 13.07
N THR A 178 9.93 -5.15 12.98
CA THR A 178 8.86 -4.92 13.94
C THR A 178 7.51 -5.15 13.28
N GLU A 179 6.69 -6.00 13.91
CA GLU A 179 5.32 -6.29 13.48
C GLU A 179 4.33 -5.55 14.37
N ALA A 180 3.29 -5.00 13.78
CA ALA A 180 2.19 -4.39 14.51
C ALA A 180 0.86 -5.05 14.12
N GLY A 181 -0.03 -5.17 15.09
CA GLY A 181 -1.45 -5.33 14.86
C GLY A 181 -2.09 -4.01 14.45
N TRP A 182 -3.36 -4.07 14.04
CA TRP A 182 -4.11 -2.86 13.74
C TRP A 182 -4.29 -2.00 14.99
N PHE A 183 -4.27 -0.69 14.75
CA PHE A 183 -4.31 0.35 15.76
C PHE A 183 -3.10 0.34 16.71
N GLN A 184 -2.00 -0.36 16.38
CA GLN A 184 -0.77 -0.29 17.17
C GLN A 184 0.22 0.71 16.59
N ARG A 185 0.99 1.34 17.49
CA ARG A 185 2.08 2.25 17.16
C ARG A 185 3.41 1.51 17.17
N TYR A 186 4.23 1.68 16.14
CA TYR A 186 5.59 1.15 16.10
C TYR A 186 6.52 1.93 17.05
N ALA A 187 7.56 1.26 17.56
CA ALA A 187 8.63 1.91 18.31
C ALA A 187 9.61 2.59 17.34
N THR A 188 9.27 3.82 16.92
CA THR A 188 10.11 4.71 16.11
C THR A 188 10.76 5.79 16.99
N VAL A 189 11.66 6.61 16.42
CA VAL A 189 12.27 7.75 17.14
C VAL A 189 11.19 8.79 17.49
N ASP A 190 11.35 9.53 18.60
CA ASP A 190 10.27 10.29 19.25
C ASP A 190 9.53 11.31 18.34
N ASP A 191 10.20 11.86 17.34
CA ASP A 191 9.70 12.86 16.40
C ASP A 191 8.97 12.26 15.18
N ILE A 192 9.08 10.95 14.98
CA ILE A 192 8.37 10.19 13.94
C ILE A 192 7.42 9.21 14.63
N LYS A 193 6.13 9.27 14.35
CA LYS A 193 5.17 8.25 14.79
C LYS A 193 4.67 7.48 13.59
N VAL A 194 4.78 6.16 13.63
CA VAL A 194 4.22 5.26 12.62
C VAL A 194 3.17 4.37 13.28
N TYR A 195 2.02 4.25 12.63
CA TYR A 195 0.91 3.42 13.08
C TYR A 195 0.50 2.45 12.00
N TYR A 196 0.05 1.27 12.41
CA TYR A 196 -0.52 0.28 11.49
C TYR A 196 -2.03 0.25 11.64
N LEU A 197 -2.76 0.49 10.55
CA LEU A 197 -4.22 0.58 10.54
C LEU A 197 -4.86 -0.53 9.71
N PRO A 198 -6.16 -0.81 9.92
CA PRO A 198 -6.88 -1.75 9.07
C PRO A 198 -6.90 -1.32 7.60
N SER A 199 -6.86 -2.31 6.72
CA SER A 199 -7.36 -2.21 5.35
C SER A 199 -8.30 -3.39 5.08
N ARG A 200 -9.11 -3.31 4.03
CA ARG A 200 -9.99 -4.41 3.61
C ARG A 200 -9.32 -5.21 2.50
N HIS A 201 -8.58 -6.25 2.88
CA HIS A 201 -7.81 -7.06 1.94
C HIS A 201 -7.68 -8.51 2.41
N TRP A 202 -6.67 -9.21 1.90
CA TRP A 202 -6.28 -10.56 2.26
C TRP A 202 -4.79 -10.76 1.97
N GLY A 203 -4.21 -11.89 2.37
CA GLY A 203 -2.80 -12.19 2.13
C GLY A 203 -2.58 -13.65 1.73
N ARG A 204 -1.61 -13.91 0.85
CA ARG A 204 -1.19 -15.25 0.44
C ARG A 204 0.11 -15.22 -0.36
N ARG A 205 1.06 -16.11 -0.04
CA ARG A 205 2.29 -16.29 -0.82
C ARG A 205 2.41 -17.69 -1.40
N TRP A 206 1.93 -18.68 -0.66
CA TRP A 206 1.97 -20.09 -0.98
C TRP A 206 0.58 -20.71 -1.01
N LEU A 207 0.48 -21.98 -1.39
CA LEU A 207 -0.83 -22.61 -1.54
C LEU A 207 -1.58 -22.78 -0.21
N THR A 208 -0.88 -22.80 0.92
CA THR A 208 -1.40 -23.20 2.23
C THR A 208 -1.40 -22.09 3.29
N ASP A 209 -1.10 -20.85 2.91
CA ASP A 209 -0.85 -19.76 3.85
C ASP A 209 -1.81 -18.57 3.75
N THR A 210 -2.98 -18.78 3.15
CA THR A 210 -4.04 -17.77 3.05
C THR A 210 -4.31 -17.16 4.42
N ASN A 211 -4.18 -15.83 4.50
CA ASN A 211 -4.42 -14.97 5.65
C ASN A 211 -3.64 -15.37 6.92
N LYS A 212 -2.47 -15.99 6.77
CA LYS A 212 -1.55 -16.25 7.89
C LYS A 212 -0.72 -15.04 8.29
N ARG A 213 -0.75 -13.99 7.48
CA ARG A 213 -0.04 -12.73 7.65
C ARG A 213 -1.03 -11.58 7.51
N LEU A 214 -0.89 -10.59 8.38
CA LEU A 214 -1.79 -9.46 8.44
C LEU A 214 -1.47 -8.47 7.30
N TRP A 215 -2.50 -7.80 6.82
CA TRP A 215 -2.44 -6.70 5.85
C TRP A 215 -2.92 -5.41 6.51
N GLY A 216 -2.59 -4.25 5.93
CA GLY A 216 -3.04 -2.99 6.48
C GLY A 216 -2.48 -1.76 5.80
N ALA A 217 -2.82 -0.62 6.37
CA ALA A 217 -2.38 0.70 5.99
C ALA A 217 -1.37 1.26 7.00
N PHE A 218 -0.62 2.30 6.62
CA PHE A 218 0.25 3.04 7.52
C PHE A 218 -0.23 4.48 7.69
N VAL A 219 -0.08 5.01 8.90
CA VAL A 219 -0.10 6.45 9.16
C VAL A 219 1.27 6.87 9.66
N ILE A 220 1.80 7.95 9.10
CA ILE A 220 3.04 8.58 9.54
C ILE A 220 2.73 10.00 10.00
N GLU A 221 3.09 10.33 11.23
CA GLU A 221 3.04 11.68 11.79
C GLU A 221 4.46 12.18 12.09
N ALA A 222 4.84 13.29 11.47
CA ALA A 222 6.12 13.95 11.71
C ALA A 222 6.09 15.39 11.21
N GLY A 223 6.75 16.32 11.92
CA GLY A 223 6.87 17.72 11.46
C GLY A 223 5.54 18.45 11.30
N GLY A 224 4.51 18.04 12.03
CA GLY A 224 3.14 18.57 11.88
C GLY A 224 2.42 18.10 10.61
N LYS A 225 3.00 17.15 9.86
CA LYS A 225 2.37 16.52 8.69
C LYS A 225 1.85 15.13 9.06
N ARG A 226 0.77 14.72 8.38
CA ARG A 226 0.23 13.36 8.46
C ARG A 226 0.06 12.74 7.09
N ILE A 227 0.69 11.59 6.89
CA ILE A 227 0.66 10.82 5.64
C ILE A 227 -0.12 9.53 5.87
N TYR A 228 -1.10 9.24 5.02
CA TYR A 228 -1.83 7.97 4.98
C TYR A 228 -1.34 7.16 3.77
N PHE A 229 -0.84 5.96 4.00
CA PHE A 229 -0.54 4.99 2.94
C PHE A 229 -1.51 3.82 3.06
N GLY A 230 -2.44 3.69 2.12
CA GLY A 230 -3.57 2.76 2.23
C GLY A 230 -3.25 1.28 2.02
N GLY A 231 -2.08 0.97 1.46
CA GLY A 231 -1.83 -0.35 0.88
C GLY A 231 -2.92 -0.73 -0.13
N ASP A 232 -3.09 -2.03 -0.34
CA ASP A 232 -4.25 -2.53 -1.06
C ASP A 232 -5.46 -2.62 -0.14
N SER A 233 -6.59 -2.15 -0.63
CA SER A 233 -7.84 -2.18 0.10
C SER A 233 -9.03 -2.11 -0.85
N GLY A 234 -10.08 -2.86 -0.53
CA GLY A 234 -11.43 -2.54 -0.94
C GLY A 234 -12.00 -1.40 -0.09
N TYR A 235 -13.08 -0.78 -0.54
CA TYR A 235 -13.74 0.29 0.22
C TYR A 235 -14.48 -0.24 1.46
N ASP A 236 -14.29 0.44 2.60
CA ASP A 236 -15.01 0.17 3.85
C ASP A 236 -14.88 1.31 4.89
N GLN A 237 -15.56 1.15 6.04
CA GLN A 237 -15.63 2.14 7.13
C GLN A 237 -14.27 2.51 7.77
N HIS A 238 -13.22 1.71 7.56
CA HIS A 238 -11.89 1.97 8.13
C HIS A 238 -11.29 3.33 7.71
N PHE A 239 -11.69 3.90 6.57
CA PHE A 239 -11.27 5.24 6.16
C PHE A 239 -11.86 6.34 7.06
N SER A 240 -13.16 6.28 7.37
CA SER A 240 -13.77 7.25 8.28
C SER A 240 -13.29 7.05 9.73
N GLU A 241 -13.02 5.81 10.14
CA GLU A 241 -12.41 5.52 11.45
C GLU A 241 -11.00 6.12 11.55
N ALA A 242 -10.19 6.02 10.50
CA ALA A 242 -8.89 6.68 10.45
C ALA A 242 -9.02 8.21 10.56
N ARG A 243 -10.01 8.82 9.90
CA ARG A 243 -10.30 10.25 10.11
C ARG A 243 -10.70 10.56 11.54
N GLU A 244 -11.53 9.75 12.19
CA GLU A 244 -11.94 9.99 13.59
C GLU A 244 -10.75 9.94 14.56
N LEU A 245 -9.80 9.04 14.32
CA LEU A 245 -8.60 8.88 15.14
C LEU A 245 -7.58 10.00 14.96
N PHE A 246 -7.44 10.51 13.74
CA PHE A 246 -6.35 11.41 13.38
C PHE A 246 -6.83 12.84 13.05
N GLY A 247 -8.07 13.03 12.62
CA GLY A 247 -8.67 14.32 12.26
C GLY A 247 -8.48 14.75 10.79
N GLY A 248 -7.71 14.00 10.00
CA GLY A 248 -7.44 14.28 8.59
C GLY A 248 -6.00 14.00 8.19
N PHE A 249 -5.69 14.12 6.90
CA PHE A 249 -4.36 13.78 6.36
C PHE A 249 -3.90 14.81 5.33
N ASP A 250 -2.62 15.16 5.37
CA ASP A 250 -2.04 16.08 4.40
C ASP A 250 -1.85 15.39 3.04
N ILE A 251 -1.46 14.12 3.06
CA ILE A 251 -1.27 13.30 1.87
C ILE A 251 -1.94 11.94 2.09
N CYS A 252 -2.80 11.53 1.16
CA CYS A 252 -3.42 10.21 1.11
C CYS A 252 -2.94 9.47 -0.14
N ILE A 253 -2.18 8.40 0.05
CA ILE A 253 -1.72 7.49 -1.00
C ILE A 253 -2.69 6.31 -1.05
N LEU A 254 -3.50 6.20 -2.11
CA LEU A 254 -4.59 5.20 -2.20
C LEU A 254 -4.54 4.42 -3.52
N GLY A 255 -4.76 3.11 -3.45
CA GLY A 255 -4.89 2.24 -4.61
C GLY A 255 -6.15 2.56 -5.42
N VAL A 256 -6.01 2.62 -6.75
CA VAL A 256 -7.13 2.92 -7.68
C VAL A 256 -7.15 2.00 -8.91
N GLY A 257 -6.25 1.03 -8.96
CA GLY A 257 -6.16 0.01 -9.98
C GLY A 257 -6.47 -1.37 -9.42
N ALA A 258 -6.35 -2.39 -10.26
CA ALA A 258 -6.70 -3.77 -9.96
C ALA A 258 -8.18 -3.99 -9.57
N PHE A 259 -9.08 -3.17 -10.11
CA PHE A 259 -10.47 -3.09 -9.64
C PHE A 259 -11.49 -3.86 -10.50
N ARG A 260 -11.08 -4.42 -11.64
CA ARG A 260 -11.95 -5.28 -12.47
C ARG A 260 -11.53 -6.75 -12.54
N PRO A 261 -12.50 -7.68 -12.60
CA PRO A 261 -13.93 -7.44 -12.66
C PRO A 261 -14.49 -7.11 -11.26
N GLU A 262 -15.40 -6.14 -11.20
CA GLU A 262 -15.83 -5.53 -9.93
C GLU A 262 -16.40 -6.56 -8.95
N TRP A 263 -17.23 -7.50 -9.42
CA TRP A 263 -17.81 -8.57 -8.59
C TRP A 263 -16.77 -9.42 -7.83
N PHE A 264 -15.54 -9.48 -8.34
CA PHE A 264 -14.43 -10.21 -7.73
C PHE A 264 -13.53 -9.28 -6.92
N MET A 265 -13.13 -8.15 -7.53
CA MET A 265 -12.10 -7.26 -6.99
C MET A 265 -12.58 -6.33 -5.87
N TYR A 266 -13.85 -5.92 -5.83
CA TYR A 266 -14.36 -4.90 -4.89
C TYR A 266 -14.14 -5.23 -3.40
N THR A 267 -13.88 -6.50 -3.10
CA THR A 267 -13.60 -6.96 -1.73
C THR A 267 -12.21 -6.56 -1.23
N SER A 268 -11.31 -6.22 -2.15
CA SER A 268 -9.86 -6.19 -1.95
C SER A 268 -9.17 -5.03 -2.65
N HIS A 269 -9.78 -4.46 -3.70
CA HIS A 269 -9.28 -3.30 -4.45
C HIS A 269 -10.39 -2.27 -4.69
N MET A 270 -10.02 -1.00 -4.60
CA MET A 270 -10.87 0.14 -4.88
C MET A 270 -10.81 0.53 -6.35
N SER A 271 -11.96 0.88 -6.93
CA SER A 271 -12.01 1.63 -8.18
C SER A 271 -11.53 3.07 -7.97
N PRO A 272 -11.26 3.84 -9.05
CA PRO A 272 -10.96 5.27 -8.91
C PRO A 272 -12.06 6.06 -8.19
N THR A 273 -13.33 5.69 -8.41
CA THR A 273 -14.48 6.32 -7.74
C THR A 273 -14.48 6.02 -6.24
N ASP A 274 -14.20 4.76 -5.86
CA ASP A 274 -14.03 4.38 -4.45
C ASP A 274 -12.84 5.11 -3.81
N GLY A 275 -11.74 5.27 -4.55
CA GLY A 275 -10.56 6.01 -4.09
C GLY A 275 -10.86 7.49 -3.81
N ILE A 276 -11.68 8.14 -4.64
CA ILE A 276 -12.16 9.51 -4.38
C ILE A 276 -13.00 9.55 -3.10
N GLN A 277 -13.92 8.59 -2.92
CA GLN A 277 -14.74 8.53 -1.72
C GLN A 277 -13.88 8.28 -0.46
N ALA A 278 -12.95 7.33 -0.51
CA ALA A 278 -12.01 7.06 0.57
C ALA A 278 -11.17 8.29 0.92
N PHE A 279 -10.71 9.05 -0.08
CA PHE A 279 -9.99 10.31 0.13
C PHE A 279 -10.83 11.36 0.89
N HIS A 280 -12.13 11.48 0.57
CA HIS A 280 -13.04 12.38 1.30
C HIS A 280 -13.30 11.87 2.71
N ASP A 281 -13.50 10.56 2.88
CA ASP A 281 -13.75 9.96 4.19
C ASP A 281 -12.56 10.09 5.13
N LEU A 282 -11.34 10.10 4.57
CA LEU A 282 -10.10 10.40 5.26
C LEU A 282 -9.95 11.89 5.63
N ASN A 283 -10.75 12.79 5.07
CA ASN A 283 -10.52 14.25 5.15
C ASN A 283 -9.11 14.61 4.66
N GLY A 284 -8.74 14.09 3.47
CA GLY A 284 -7.43 14.30 2.87
C GLY A 284 -7.31 15.66 2.18
N LYS A 285 -6.08 16.22 2.16
CA LYS A 285 -5.77 17.46 1.43
C LYS A 285 -5.20 17.20 0.03
N VAL A 286 -4.31 16.21 -0.10
CA VAL A 286 -3.68 15.80 -1.36
C VAL A 286 -3.92 14.31 -1.60
N PHE A 287 -4.57 13.98 -2.72
CA PHE A 287 -4.79 12.61 -3.16
C PHE A 287 -3.68 12.19 -4.12
N VAL A 288 -2.95 11.14 -3.77
CA VAL A 288 -1.93 10.49 -4.59
C VAL A 288 -2.39 9.07 -4.99
N PRO A 289 -2.77 8.82 -6.25
CA PRO A 289 -3.20 7.49 -6.67
C PRO A 289 -2.00 6.55 -6.85
N MET A 290 -2.20 5.27 -6.49
CA MET A 290 -1.22 4.21 -6.70
C MET A 290 -1.86 2.94 -7.30
N HIS A 291 -1.09 1.86 -7.43
CA HIS A 291 -1.55 0.55 -7.93
C HIS A 291 -2.11 0.57 -9.37
N HIS A 292 -1.75 1.56 -10.18
CA HIS A 292 -2.17 1.67 -11.58
C HIS A 292 -0.97 1.88 -12.51
N GLY A 293 -1.15 1.59 -13.80
CA GLY A 293 -0.20 1.91 -14.88
C GLY A 293 1.14 1.17 -14.87
N THR A 294 1.46 0.41 -13.81
CA THR A 294 2.78 -0.21 -13.63
C THR A 294 2.78 -1.70 -13.94
N PHE A 295 1.83 -2.46 -13.42
CA PHE A 295 1.62 -3.87 -13.74
C PHE A 295 0.22 -4.07 -14.31
N ASP A 296 0.05 -5.15 -15.06
CA ASP A 296 -1.26 -5.60 -15.53
C ASP A 296 -1.79 -6.71 -14.61
N LEU A 297 -2.66 -6.34 -13.67
CA LEU A 297 -3.12 -7.24 -12.60
C LEU A 297 -4.60 -7.64 -12.70
N SER A 298 -5.35 -7.06 -13.63
CA SER A 298 -6.83 -7.03 -13.59
C SER A 298 -7.43 -6.83 -14.97
N ASP A 299 -8.75 -6.74 -15.08
CA ASP A 299 -9.43 -6.70 -16.38
C ASP A 299 -9.49 -5.30 -17.03
N GLU A 300 -9.30 -4.21 -16.28
CA GLU A 300 -9.39 -2.86 -16.84
C GLU A 300 -8.19 -2.47 -17.75
N PRO A 301 -8.40 -1.52 -18.68
CA PRO A 301 -7.31 -0.81 -19.34
C PRO A 301 -6.39 -0.08 -18.34
N ALA A 302 -5.08 -0.21 -18.51
CA ALA A 302 -4.08 0.26 -17.55
C ALA A 302 -4.10 1.78 -17.29
N GLY A 303 -4.52 2.58 -18.27
CA GLY A 303 -4.65 4.03 -18.16
C GLY A 303 -6.05 4.51 -17.76
N GLU A 304 -7.02 3.62 -17.59
CA GLU A 304 -8.35 4.00 -17.14
C GLU A 304 -8.35 4.68 -15.76
N PRO A 305 -7.66 4.16 -14.72
CA PRO A 305 -7.62 4.83 -13.42
C PRO A 305 -7.18 6.29 -13.50
N TYR A 306 -6.08 6.55 -14.20
CA TYR A 306 -5.54 7.89 -14.39
C TYR A 306 -6.55 8.82 -15.08
N ARG A 307 -7.12 8.36 -16.22
CA ARG A 307 -8.10 9.16 -16.98
C ARG A 307 -9.33 9.50 -16.14
N THR A 308 -9.85 8.55 -15.36
CA THR A 308 -11.01 8.77 -14.48
C THR A 308 -10.71 9.81 -13.40
N LEU A 309 -9.53 9.75 -12.76
CA LEU A 309 -9.17 10.71 -11.71
C LEU A 309 -8.93 12.12 -12.27
N VAL A 310 -8.24 12.24 -13.41
CA VAL A 310 -8.02 13.55 -14.06
C VAL A 310 -9.35 14.18 -14.48
N GLU A 311 -10.30 13.38 -14.98
CA GLU A 311 -11.63 13.88 -15.30
C GLU A 311 -12.41 14.27 -14.03
N ALA A 312 -12.29 13.50 -12.95
CA ALA A 312 -12.89 13.83 -11.66
C ALA A 312 -12.35 15.14 -11.08
N GLU A 313 -11.06 15.41 -11.20
CA GLU A 313 -10.46 16.69 -10.81
C GLU A 313 -11.04 17.84 -11.64
N LYS A 314 -11.04 17.72 -12.98
CA LYS A 314 -11.60 18.74 -13.88
C LYS A 314 -13.06 19.07 -13.62
N THR A 315 -13.84 18.07 -13.22
CA THR A 315 -15.27 18.20 -12.94
C THR A 315 -15.59 18.54 -11.48
N GLY A 316 -14.56 18.81 -10.66
CA GLY A 316 -14.74 19.23 -9.27
C GLY A 316 -15.26 18.14 -8.32
N LYS A 317 -15.06 16.86 -8.67
CA LYS A 317 -15.46 15.72 -7.83
C LYS A 317 -14.46 15.42 -6.71
N ILE A 318 -13.26 16.01 -6.74
CA ILE A 318 -12.24 15.83 -5.72
C ILE A 318 -12.21 17.08 -4.83
N ASN A 319 -12.63 16.92 -3.57
CA ASN A 319 -12.57 17.97 -2.54
C ASN A 319 -11.15 18.04 -1.96
N GLY A 320 -10.21 18.59 -2.71
CA GLY A 320 -8.78 18.65 -2.38
C GLY A 320 -7.93 18.78 -3.64
N ALA A 321 -6.63 18.58 -3.53
CA ALA A 321 -5.74 18.51 -4.69
C ALA A 321 -5.54 17.06 -5.14
N LEU A 322 -5.54 16.80 -6.45
CA LEU A 322 -5.05 15.55 -7.01
C LEU A 322 -3.59 15.76 -7.43
N PHE A 323 -2.69 14.94 -6.89
CA PHE A 323 -1.36 14.77 -7.45
C PHE A 323 -1.31 13.41 -8.12
N ALA A 324 -1.43 13.37 -9.45
CA ALA A 324 -1.36 12.16 -10.28
C ALA A 324 0.01 12.07 -10.97
N PRO A 325 1.07 11.66 -10.25
CA PRO A 325 2.46 11.75 -10.73
C PRO A 325 2.77 10.84 -11.91
N GLY A 326 3.76 11.24 -12.70
CA GLY A 326 4.60 10.29 -13.43
C GLY A 326 5.48 9.45 -12.50
N VAL A 327 5.94 8.30 -12.97
CA VAL A 327 6.88 7.44 -12.23
C VAL A 327 8.21 8.17 -12.09
N GLY A 328 8.61 8.46 -10.85
CA GLY A 328 9.78 9.23 -10.46
C GLY A 328 9.53 10.74 -10.32
N GLU A 329 8.27 11.19 -10.42
CA GLU A 329 7.92 12.60 -10.25
C GLU A 329 7.90 13.00 -8.77
N PRO A 330 8.67 14.02 -8.35
CA PRO A 330 8.71 14.46 -6.97
C PRO A 330 7.58 15.44 -6.63
N TYR A 331 7.01 15.26 -5.44
CA TYR A 331 6.10 16.19 -4.78
C TYR A 331 6.76 16.74 -3.52
N TYR A 332 7.22 17.98 -3.56
CA TYR A 332 7.82 18.69 -2.42
C TYR A 332 6.73 19.44 -1.64
N PHE A 333 6.77 19.41 -0.29
CA PHE A 333 5.69 19.97 0.56
C PHE A 333 6.13 20.51 1.92
#